data_AF-A0A8H5HPA7-F1
#
_entry.id   AF-A0A8H5HPA7-F1
#
_cell.length_a   1.000
_cell.length_b   1.000
_cell.length_c   1.000
_cell.angle_alpha   90.00
_cell.angle_beta   90.00
_cell.angle_gamma   90.00
#
_symmetry.space_group_name_H-M   'P 1'
#
loop_
_entity.id
_entity.type
_entity.pdbx_description
1 polymer ?
#
loop_
_entity_poly.entity_id
_entity_poly.type
_entity_poly.pdbx_seq_one_letter_code
_entity_poly.pdbx_strand_id
1 'polypeptide(L)' 'MMTRLAYQPQSPVSAGLTATKRWATSLGIWGVGAGTAALLLLSVTPLVKREFLVKVPVLGDYYEDKTPASDKPF' A
#
# COMPACT_ATOMS: atom_id res chain seq x y z
N MET A 1 -22.87 -50.94 7.54
CA MET A 1 -22.79 -49.52 7.99
C MET A 1 -22.81 -48.64 6.76
N MET A 2 -23.85 -47.81 6.56
CA MET A 2 -23.95 -46.89 5.42
C MET A 2 -23.40 -45.52 5.82
N THR A 3 -22.34 -45.07 5.17
CA THR A 3 -21.78 -43.72 5.34
C THR A 3 -22.64 -42.73 4.55
N ARG A 4 -23.36 -41.85 5.25
CA ARG A 4 -24.16 -40.79 4.62
C ARG A 4 -23.27 -39.57 4.37
N LEU A 5 -23.12 -39.18 3.10
CA LEU A 5 -22.44 -37.94 2.74
C LEU A 5 -23.38 -36.75 3.01
N ALA A 6 -22.99 -35.88 3.94
CA ALA A 6 -23.66 -34.60 4.16
C ALA A 6 -23.10 -33.58 3.16
N TYR A 7 -23.89 -33.19 2.16
CA TYR A 7 -23.52 -32.15 1.21
C TYR A 7 -24.00 -30.79 1.74
N GLN A 8 -23.07 -29.88 2.02
CA GLN A 8 -23.39 -28.48 2.31
C GLN A 8 -23.20 -27.65 1.04
N PRO A 9 -24.27 -27.12 0.43
CA PRO A 9 -24.13 -26.23 -0.71
C PRO A 9 -23.42 -24.94 -0.29
N GLN A 10 -22.28 -24.67 -0.89
CA GLN A 10 -21.51 -23.46 -0.63
C GLN A 10 -22.19 -22.28 -1.33
N SER A 11 -22.49 -21.20 -0.60
CA SER A 11 -23.12 -20.02 -1.20
C SER A 11 -22.14 -19.34 -2.17
N PRO A 12 -22.62 -18.74 -3.27
CA PRO A 12 -21.76 -18.09 -4.26
C PRO A 12 -20.87 -16.99 -3.64
N VAL A 13 -21.39 -16.28 -2.62
CA VAL A 13 -20.63 -15.28 -1.87
C VAL A 13 -19.48 -15.91 -1.08
N SER A 14 -19.71 -17.02 -0.39
CA SER A 14 -18.67 -17.71 0.38
C SER A 14 -17.58 -18.34 -0.51
N ALA A 15 -17.96 -18.80 -1.71
CA ALA A 15 -17.00 -19.23 -2.74
C ALA A 15 -16.13 -18.07 -3.23
N GLY A 16 -16.74 -16.93 -3.54
CA GLY A 16 -16.02 -15.71 -3.93
C GLY A 16 -15.04 -15.24 -2.85
N LEU A 17 -15.50 -15.12 -1.60
CA LEU A 17 -14.66 -14.71 -0.47
C LEU A 17 -13.47 -15.66 -0.25
N THR A 18 -13.69 -16.97 -0.38
CA THR A 18 -12.61 -17.97 -0.23
C THR A 18 -11.58 -17.84 -1.34
N ALA A 19 -12.02 -17.59 -2.58
CA ALA A 19 -11.11 -17.34 -3.69
C ALA A 19 -10.29 -16.05 -3.48
N THR A 20 -10.93 -14.95 -3.10
CA THR A 20 -10.25 -13.65 -2.87
C THR A 20 -9.24 -13.73 -1.74
N LYS A 21 -9.54 -14.45 -0.65
CA LYS A 21 -8.60 -14.64 0.47
C LYS A 21 -7.27 -15.25 0.05
N ARG A 22 -7.27 -16.14 -0.96
CA ARG A 22 -6.03 -16.75 -1.48
C ARG A 22 -5.13 -15.73 -2.18
N TRP A 23 -5.71 -14.70 -2.77
CA TRP A 23 -4.99 -13.65 -3.49
C TRP A 23 -4.68 -12.42 -2.63
N ALA A 24 -5.22 -12.34 -1.42
CA ALA A 24 -5.09 -11.18 -0.55
C ALA A 24 -3.62 -10.79 -0.31
N THR A 25 -2.74 -11.76 -0.04
CA THR A 25 -1.31 -11.51 0.18
C THR A 25 -0.63 -10.99 -1.09
N SER A 26 -0.93 -11.58 -2.25
CA SER A 26 -0.38 -11.13 -3.54
C SER A 26 -0.81 -9.70 -3.86
N LEU A 27 -2.11 -9.39 -3.68
CA LEU A 27 -2.63 -8.03 -3.84
C LEU A 27 -1.99 -7.05 -2.85
N GLY A 28 -1.72 -7.48 -1.62
CA GLY A 28 -0.97 -6.70 -0.64
C GLY A 28 0.43 -6.35 -1.14
N ILE A 29 1.18 -7.34 -1.62
CA ILE A 29 2.55 -7.14 -2.15
C ILE A 29 2.53 -6.22 -3.37
N TRP A 30 1.63 -6.46 -4.33
CA TRP A 30 1.48 -5.60 -5.50
C TRP A 30 1.04 -4.19 -5.14
N GLY A 31 0.16 -4.04 -4.14
CA GLY A 31 -0.26 -2.74 -3.62
C GLY A 31 0.90 -1.96 -2.99
N VAL A 32 1.75 -2.64 -2.22
CA VAL A 32 2.99 -2.03 -1.69
C VAL A 32 3.91 -1.61 -2.84
N GLY A 33 4.18 -2.50 -3.79
CA GLY A 33 5.06 -2.18 -4.94
C GLY A 33 4.56 -1.01 -5.78
N ALA A 34 3.27 -1.01 -6.12
CA ALA A 34 2.64 0.08 -6.88
C ALA A 34 2.64 1.40 -6.08
N GLY A 35 2.35 1.35 -4.77
CA GLY A 35 2.41 2.51 -3.89
C GLY A 35 3.83 3.09 -3.80
N THR A 36 4.85 2.25 -3.64
CA THR A 36 6.25 2.67 -3.64
C THR A 36 6.66 3.29 -4.98
N ALA A 37 6.27 2.68 -6.10
CA ALA A 37 6.53 3.24 -7.44
C ALA A 37 5.86 4.62 -7.63
N ALA A 38 4.61 4.77 -7.20
CA ALA A 38 3.91 6.05 -7.23
C ALA A 38 4.61 7.11 -6.37
N LEU A 39 5.03 6.76 -5.15
CA LEU A 39 5.79 7.66 -4.28
C LEU A 39 7.14 8.05 -4.89
N LEU A 40 7.81 7.14 -5.58
CA LEU A 40 9.07 7.42 -6.26
C LEU A 40 8.88 8.43 -7.39
N LEU A 41 7.87 8.22 -8.24
CA LEU A 41 7.54 9.14 -9.34
C LEU A 41 7.07 10.50 -8.81
N LEU A 42 6.28 10.52 -7.74
CA LEU A 42 5.77 11.74 -7.12
C LEU A 42 6.75 12.38 -6.14
N SER A 43 7.93 11.80 -5.92
CA SER A 43 8.90 12.29 -4.96
C SER A 43 9.39 13.70 -5.27
N VAL A 44 9.24 14.20 -6.50
CA VAL A 44 9.58 15.58 -6.89
C VAL A 44 8.52 16.59 -6.42
N THR A 45 7.29 16.14 -6.18
CA THR A 45 6.18 17.04 -5.84
C THR A 45 6.32 17.57 -4.40
N PRO A 46 6.22 18.90 -4.18
CA PRO A 46 6.43 19.48 -2.85
C PRO A 46 5.46 18.94 -1.78
N LEU A 47 4.22 18.67 -2.18
CA LEU A 47 3.19 18.16 -1.27
C LEU A 47 3.54 16.76 -0.76
N VAL A 48 3.97 15.85 -1.63
CA VAL A 48 4.33 14.48 -1.23
C VAL A 48 5.61 14.47 -0.39
N LYS A 49 6.59 15.31 -0.73
CA LYS A 49 7.80 15.48 0.11
C LYS A 49 7.42 15.94 1.52
N ARG A 50 6.74 17.07 1.65
CA ARG A 50 6.46 17.72 2.93
C ARG A 50 5.51 16.92 3.80
N GLU A 51 4.45 16.37 3.21
CA GLU A 51 3.38 15.72 3.98
C GLU A 51 3.63 14.25 4.26
N PHE A 52 4.42 13.57 3.42
CA PHE A 52 4.62 12.13 3.52
C PHE A 52 6.10 11.75 3.68
N LEU A 53 6.95 12.07 2.71
CA LEU A 53 8.33 11.55 2.67
C LEU A 53 9.22 12.05 3.81
N VAL A 54 9.05 13.31 4.26
CA VAL A 54 9.75 13.86 5.43
C VAL A 54 9.39 13.13 6.72
N LYS A 55 8.21 12.50 6.80
CA LYS A 55 7.75 11.78 8.00
C LYS A 55 8.16 10.30 8.01
N VAL A 56 8.83 9.82 6.96
CA VAL A 56 9.31 8.44 6.89
C VAL A 56 10.49 8.28 7.85
N PRO A 57 10.43 7.36 8.84
CA PRO A 57 11.56 7.12 9.74
C PRO A 57 12.83 6.79 8.95
N VAL A 58 13.98 7.30 9.39
CA VAL A 58 15.31 7.16 8.76
C VAL A 58 15.50 7.96 7.45
N LEU A 59 14.47 8.11 6.62
CA LEU A 59 14.56 8.81 5.32
C LEU A 59 14.11 10.28 5.35
N GLY A 60 13.46 10.72 6.43
CA GLY A 60 12.89 12.06 6.53
C GLY A 60 13.88 13.19 6.26
N ASP A 61 15.04 13.13 6.91
CA ASP A 61 16.11 14.14 6.81
C ASP A 61 16.67 14.29 5.38
N TYR A 62 16.52 13.28 4.53
CA TYR A 62 16.92 13.35 3.12
C TYR A 62 15.96 14.20 2.29
N TYR A 63 14.68 14.18 2.62
CA TYR A 63 13.65 14.94 1.90
C TYR A 63 13.35 16.31 2.50
N GLU A 64 13.94 16.62 3.66
CA GLU A 64 13.81 17.91 4.32
C GLU A 64 14.54 19.02 3.56
N ASP A 65 13.85 20.15 3.37
CA ASP A 65 14.46 21.36 2.81
C ASP A 65 15.23 22.11 3.90
N LYS A 66 16.56 22.03 3.84
CA LYS A 66 17.48 22.69 4.78
C LYS A 66 17.88 24.10 4.35
N THR A 67 17.31 24.61 3.25
CA THR A 67 17.62 25.95 2.75
C THR A 67 17.02 26.99 3.71
N PRO A 68 17.83 27.91 4.26
CA PRO A 68 17.34 28.93 5.17
C PRO A 68 16.37 29.88 4.45
N ALA A 69 15.42 30.44 5.19
CA ALA A 69 14.38 31.29 4.60
C ALA A 69 14.94 32.58 3.97
N SER A 70 16.10 33.06 4.44
CA SER A 70 16.80 34.22 3.85
C SER A 70 17.26 34.01 2.41
N ASP A 71 17.54 32.76 2.03
CA ASP A 71 18.11 32.40 0.73
C ASP A 71 17.03 32.03 -0.28
N LYS A 72 15.76 31.99 0.15
CA LYS A 72 14.61 31.74 -0.72
C LYS A 72 14.17 33.08 -1.32
N PRO A 73 14.16 33.21 -2.66
CA PRO A 73 13.78 34.47 -3.32
C PRO A 73 12.29 34.81 -3.20
N PHE A 74 11.50 33.94 -2.59
CA PHE A 74 10.06 34.04 -2.34
C PHE A 74 9.67 33.27 -1.08
#